data_AF-A0A3M0XWQ4-F1
#
_entry.id   AF-A0A3M0XWQ4-F1
#
_cell.length_a   1.000
_cell.length_b   1.000
_cell.length_c   1.000
_cell.angle_alpha   90.00
_cell.angle_beta   90.00
_cell.angle_gamma   90.00
#
_symmetry.space_group_name_H-M   'P 1'
#
loop_
_entity.id
_entity.type
_entity.pdbx_description
1 polymer ?
#
loop_
_entity_poly.entity_id
_entity_poly.type
_entity_poly.pdbx_seq_one_letter_code
_entity_poly.pdbx_strand_id
1 'polypeptide(L)'
;MTQMRIVQIELPLNRIFPYGTPTAGPIGHYFDLKVIVRVDKRPFGVLIGRDVQCPVLQWRERIEWFEGQLPIGGHRGPVPASSVKWRYVGHIQKDMYAENPGSLTFRMWHQKFTAASLDPPNHPPPGLKAAAKELDAETACRKWIAEHGFEWCIPGLTDKPGMGLTCGSRGGGGDSLVISNTRRRVVYFDLGFSGFPTRIHCVQILESVAGRASIHKFIAAAVPKSIVDNETYLQKWRNQLTGPQTFTP
;
A
#
# COMPACT_ATOMS: atom_id res chain seq x y z
N MET A 1 11.21 5.48 29.06
CA MET A 1 11.29 4.96 27.68
C MET A 1 10.99 6.12 26.74
N THR A 2 11.73 6.24 25.65
CA THR A 2 11.50 7.31 24.67
C THR A 2 10.56 6.77 23.58
N GLN A 3 9.51 7.51 23.25
CA GLN A 3 8.51 7.04 22.28
C GLN A 3 8.69 7.75 20.95
N MET A 4 8.76 6.99 19.86
CA MET A 4 8.62 7.51 18.51
C MET A 4 7.16 7.85 18.27
N ARG A 5 6.89 9.04 17.76
CA ARG A 5 5.55 9.50 17.39
C ARG A 5 5.46 9.73 15.90
N ILE A 6 4.30 9.41 15.35
CA ILE A 6 3.96 9.80 13.98
C ILE A 6 3.56 11.27 14.00
N VAL A 7 4.22 12.06 13.16
CA VAL A 7 3.90 13.48 12.95
C VAL A 7 2.92 13.62 11.79
N GLN A 8 3.17 12.88 10.71
CA GLN A 8 2.37 12.94 9.50
C GLN A 8 2.41 11.59 8.76
N ILE A 9 1.30 11.25 8.11
CA ILE A 9 1.22 10.20 7.11
C ILE A 9 0.68 10.81 5.82
N GLU A 10 1.23 10.40 4.68
CA GLU A 10 0.78 10.88 3.39
C GLU A 10 0.93 9.80 2.31
N LEU A 11 0.04 9.87 1.33
CA LEU A 11 0.09 9.07 0.11
C LEU A 11 0.24 10.02 -1.08
N PRO A 12 1.48 10.38 -1.46
CA PRO A 12 1.70 11.37 -2.50
C PRO A 12 1.18 10.86 -3.84
N LEU A 13 0.31 11.61 -4.51
CA LEU A 13 -0.28 11.20 -5.80
C LEU A 13 0.76 10.98 -6.89
N ASN A 14 1.85 11.76 -6.85
CA ASN A 14 3.00 11.61 -7.76
C ASN A 14 3.88 10.39 -7.44
N ARG A 15 3.49 9.57 -6.46
CA ARG A 15 4.12 8.28 -6.12
C ARG A 15 3.20 7.10 -6.36
N ILE A 16 2.09 7.31 -7.05
CA ILE A 16 1.16 6.26 -7.45
C ILE A 16 1.31 6.03 -8.95
N PHE A 17 1.76 4.84 -9.35
CA PHE A 17 2.05 4.53 -10.74
C PHE A 17 1.40 3.20 -11.16
N PRO A 18 0.66 3.15 -12.28
CA PRO A 18 0.22 1.89 -12.83
C PRO A 18 1.43 1.07 -13.30
N TYR A 19 1.38 -0.25 -13.16
CA TYR A 19 2.30 -1.18 -13.80
C TYR A 19 1.55 -2.33 -14.45
N GLY A 20 2.29 -3.08 -15.27
CA GLY A 20 1.74 -4.15 -16.08
C GLY A 20 1.28 -3.64 -17.44
N THR A 21 0.84 -4.57 -18.29
CA THR A 21 0.28 -4.23 -19.59
C THR A 21 -1.14 -4.78 -19.67
N PRO A 22 -2.05 -4.11 -20.42
CA PRO A 22 -3.42 -4.60 -20.61
C PRO A 22 -3.52 -5.98 -21.28
N THR A 23 -2.42 -6.47 -21.87
CA THR A 23 -2.39 -7.64 -22.77
C THR A 23 -1.48 -8.78 -22.32
N ALA A 24 -0.52 -8.58 -21.41
CA ALA A 24 0.54 -9.59 -21.19
C ALA A 24 1.11 -9.70 -19.76
N GLY A 25 0.60 -8.97 -18.76
CA GLY A 25 1.18 -9.01 -17.41
C GLY A 25 0.17 -8.85 -16.28
N PRO A 26 0.59 -9.05 -15.01
CA PRO A 26 -0.23 -8.65 -13.89
C PRO A 26 -0.44 -7.14 -13.95
N ILE A 27 -1.69 -6.70 -13.84
CA ILE A 27 -2.04 -5.29 -13.73
C ILE A 27 -2.07 -4.88 -12.26
N GLY A 28 -1.63 -3.68 -11.95
CA GLY A 28 -1.64 -3.18 -10.57
C GLY A 28 -1.08 -1.78 -10.46
N HIS A 29 -0.90 -1.32 -9.23
CA HIS A 29 -0.31 -0.02 -8.96
C HIS A 29 0.84 -0.17 -7.98
N TYR A 30 1.90 0.57 -8.21
CA TYR A 30 2.86 0.93 -7.19
C TYR A 30 2.31 2.12 -6.42
N PHE A 31 2.46 2.11 -5.10
CA PHE A 31 2.28 3.31 -4.30
C PHE A 31 3.25 3.34 -3.11
N ASP A 32 3.63 4.55 -2.70
CA ASP A 32 4.50 4.78 -1.56
C ASP A 32 3.72 5.51 -0.45
N LEU A 33 3.57 4.87 0.71
CA LEU A 33 3.16 5.58 1.91
C LEU A 33 4.39 6.26 2.52
N LYS A 34 4.33 7.59 2.68
CA LYS A 34 5.36 8.38 3.35
C LYS A 34 4.91 8.72 4.76
N VAL A 35 5.84 8.61 5.70
CA VAL A 35 5.58 8.76 7.13
C VAL A 35 6.65 9.66 7.72
N ILE A 36 6.24 10.76 8.37
CA ILE A 36 7.16 11.60 9.14
C ILE A 36 7.05 11.17 10.59
N VAL A 37 8.20 10.86 11.19
CA VAL A 37 8.30 10.41 12.57
C VAL A 37 9.19 11.36 13.37
N ARG A 38 8.89 11.49 14.66
CA ARG A 38 9.68 12.27 15.60
C ARG A 38 9.93 11.47 16.87
N VAL A 39 11.15 11.58 17.38
CA VAL A 39 11.51 11.18 18.73
C VAL A 39 11.86 12.44 19.49
N ASP A 40 11.16 12.70 20.59
CA ASP A 40 11.52 13.81 21.48
C ASP A 40 12.75 13.46 22.30
N LYS A 41 13.59 14.46 22.56
CA LYS A 41 14.73 14.32 23.46
C LYS A 41 14.27 13.87 24.84
N ARG A 42 14.97 12.88 25.42
CA ARG A 42 14.78 12.51 26.82
C ARG A 42 15.62 13.41 27.73
N PRO A 43 15.03 14.07 28.74
CA PRO A 43 15.77 15.02 29.56
C PRO A 43 16.68 14.35 30.61
N PHE A 44 16.35 13.13 31.09
CA PHE A 44 17.11 12.45 32.14
C PHE A 44 17.07 10.90 32.01
N GLY A 45 18.11 10.24 32.52
CA GLY A 45 18.23 8.78 32.66
C GLY A 45 19.26 8.13 31.73
N VAL A 46 19.76 6.96 32.12
CA VAL A 46 20.65 6.13 31.28
C VAL A 46 19.85 5.62 30.07
N LEU A 47 20.38 5.84 28.88
CA LEU A 47 19.81 5.35 27.63
C LEU A 47 20.57 4.12 27.14
N ILE A 48 19.84 3.02 27.04
CA ILE A 48 20.26 1.83 26.29
C ILE A 48 19.55 1.89 24.95
N GLY A 49 20.23 1.66 23.83
CA GLY A 49 19.67 1.82 22.48
C GLY A 49 18.42 0.98 22.14
N ARG A 50 17.82 0.30 23.12
CA ARG A 50 16.48 -0.33 23.07
C ARG A 50 15.35 0.60 23.57
N ASP A 51 15.67 1.82 23.99
CA ASP A 51 14.74 2.72 24.65
C ASP A 51 13.74 3.44 23.72
N VAL A 52 13.93 3.37 22.39
CA VAL A 52 13.00 3.98 21.42
C VAL A 52 11.92 2.97 21.05
N GLN A 53 10.72 3.15 21.61
CA GLN A 53 9.54 2.38 21.22
C GLN A 53 8.94 2.92 19.91
N CYS A 54 8.78 2.05 18.92
CA CYS A 54 8.11 2.37 17.66
C CYS A 54 6.60 2.06 17.76
N PRO A 55 5.71 2.87 17.16
CA PRO A 55 4.30 2.51 17.06
C PRO A 55 4.12 1.27 16.17
N VAL A 56 3.00 0.57 16.31
CA VAL A 56 2.70 -0.60 15.46
C VAL A 56 2.12 -0.11 14.15
N LEU A 57 2.75 -0.45 13.02
CA LEU A 57 2.18 -0.22 11.69
C LEU A 57 0.92 -1.07 11.54
N GLN A 58 -0.13 -0.52 10.96
CA GLN A 58 -1.39 -1.20 10.69
C GLN A 58 -1.68 -1.07 9.20
N TRP A 59 -1.39 -2.14 8.46
CA TRP A 59 -1.56 -2.20 7.00
C TRP A 59 -2.76 -3.09 6.69
N ARG A 60 -3.95 -2.55 6.90
CA ARG A 60 -5.18 -3.33 6.80
C ARG A 60 -5.70 -3.30 5.38
N GLU A 61 -5.97 -4.47 4.83
CA GLU A 61 -6.57 -4.62 3.52
C GLU A 61 -7.84 -5.44 3.61
N ARG A 62 -8.87 -5.01 2.88
CA ARG A 62 -10.03 -5.83 2.52
C ARG A 62 -10.01 -6.00 1.00
N ILE A 63 -9.95 -7.24 0.55
CA ILE A 63 -9.89 -7.61 -0.87
C ILE A 63 -11.19 -8.32 -1.23
N GLU A 64 -12.02 -7.69 -2.06
CA GLU A 64 -13.23 -8.28 -2.62
C GLU A 64 -12.97 -8.87 -4.00
N TRP A 65 -13.59 -10.02 -4.25
CA TRP A 65 -13.52 -10.71 -5.53
C TRP A 65 -14.90 -10.88 -6.15
N PHE A 66 -14.95 -10.65 -7.47
CA PHE A 66 -16.13 -10.86 -8.29
C PHE A 66 -15.77 -11.71 -9.51
N GLU A 67 -16.65 -12.62 -9.85
CA GLU A 67 -16.56 -13.44 -11.05
C GLU A 67 -17.53 -12.93 -12.10
N GLY A 68 -17.03 -12.75 -13.33
CA GLY A 68 -17.84 -12.32 -14.45
C GLY A 68 -18.49 -13.50 -15.15
N GLN A 69 -19.81 -13.43 -15.32
CA GLN A 69 -20.56 -14.32 -16.19
C GLN A 69 -20.64 -13.69 -17.59
N LEU A 70 -20.02 -14.37 -18.55
CA LEU A 70 -20.09 -13.99 -19.95
C LEU A 70 -21.46 -14.37 -20.53
N PRO A 71 -22.04 -13.57 -21.44
CA PRO A 71 -23.28 -13.93 -22.12
C PRO A 71 -23.17 -15.29 -22.81
N ILE A 72 -24.17 -16.16 -22.64
CA ILE A 72 -24.24 -17.45 -23.33
C ILE A 72 -24.69 -17.18 -24.77
N GLY A 73 -23.79 -17.35 -25.73
CA GLY A 73 -24.08 -17.20 -27.16
C GLY A 73 -22.81 -17.05 -27.98
N GLY A 74 -22.74 -17.70 -29.15
CA GLY A 74 -21.55 -17.81 -30.00
C GLY A 74 -21.07 -16.49 -30.61
N HIS A 75 -20.58 -15.56 -29.79
CA HIS A 75 -19.89 -14.37 -30.26
C HIS A 75 -18.55 -14.76 -30.88
N ARG A 76 -18.41 -14.54 -32.20
CA ARG A 76 -17.14 -14.71 -32.94
C ARG A 76 -16.20 -13.50 -32.78
N GLY A 77 -16.34 -12.72 -31.71
CA GLY A 77 -15.61 -11.47 -31.47
C GLY A 77 -15.35 -11.19 -30.00
N PRO A 78 -14.57 -10.14 -29.67
CA PRO A 78 -14.27 -9.77 -28.30
C PRO A 78 -15.54 -9.43 -27.52
N VAL A 79 -15.71 -10.02 -26.34
CA VAL A 79 -16.85 -9.74 -25.45
C VAL A 79 -16.68 -8.34 -24.84
N PRO A 80 -17.64 -7.40 -25.04
CA PRO A 80 -17.57 -6.09 -24.42
C PRO A 80 -17.62 -6.21 -22.90
N ALA A 81 -16.75 -5.49 -22.18
CA ALA A 81 -16.76 -5.51 -20.71
C ALA A 81 -18.10 -5.06 -20.10
N SER A 82 -18.83 -4.20 -20.80
CA SER A 82 -20.18 -3.75 -20.43
C SER A 82 -21.25 -4.85 -20.46
N SER A 83 -20.99 -5.97 -21.13
CA SER A 83 -21.94 -7.09 -21.24
C SER A 83 -21.76 -8.15 -20.15
N VAL A 84 -20.73 -8.01 -19.31
CA VAL A 84 -20.40 -8.98 -18.26
C VAL A 84 -21.27 -8.72 -17.04
N LYS A 85 -21.95 -9.77 -16.56
CA LYS A 85 -22.65 -9.72 -15.27
C LYS A 85 -21.70 -10.12 -14.16
N TRP A 86 -21.52 -9.26 -13.16
CA TRP A 86 -20.60 -9.49 -12.06
C TRP A 86 -21.31 -10.14 -10.88
N ARG A 87 -20.78 -11.27 -10.42
CA ARG A 87 -21.23 -11.97 -9.21
C ARG A 87 -20.19 -11.83 -8.12
N TYR A 88 -20.58 -11.33 -6.95
CA TYR A 88 -19.70 -11.32 -5.78
C TYR A 88 -19.39 -12.76 -5.34
N VAL A 89 -18.11 -13.06 -5.12
CA VAL A 89 -17.64 -14.40 -4.72
C VAL A 89 -17.29 -14.43 -3.23
N GLY A 90 -16.66 -13.37 -2.74
CA GLY A 90 -16.23 -13.31 -1.34
C GLY A 90 -15.20 -12.21 -1.11
N HIS A 91 -14.69 -12.14 0.11
CA HIS A 91 -13.61 -11.23 0.47
C HIS A 91 -12.61 -11.87 1.42
N ILE A 92 -11.41 -11.29 1.44
CA ILE A 92 -10.35 -11.57 2.41
C ILE A 92 -10.05 -10.26 3.13
N GLN A 93 -9.91 -10.29 4.45
CA GLN A 93 -9.55 -9.11 5.23
C GLN A 93 -8.44 -9.46 6.23
N LYS A 94 -7.32 -8.73 6.18
CA LYS A 94 -6.15 -8.97 7.03
C LYS A 94 -5.38 -7.69 7.31
N ASP A 95 -4.63 -7.67 8.41
CA ASP A 95 -3.55 -6.71 8.62
C ASP A 95 -2.25 -7.33 8.08
N MET A 96 -1.82 -6.87 6.92
CA MET A 96 -0.68 -7.45 6.19
C MET A 96 0.62 -7.28 6.94
N TYR A 97 0.74 -6.19 7.69
CA TYR A 97 1.91 -5.95 8.52
C TYR A 97 1.97 -6.94 9.70
N ALA A 98 0.83 -7.19 10.36
CA ALA A 98 0.76 -8.17 11.44
C ALA A 98 1.00 -9.62 10.95
N GLU A 99 0.52 -9.97 9.76
CA GLU A 99 0.68 -11.30 9.15
C GLU A 99 2.14 -11.56 8.73
N ASN A 100 2.76 -10.61 8.03
CA ASN A 100 4.12 -10.77 7.52
C ASN A 100 4.93 -9.47 7.64
N PRO A 101 5.43 -9.15 8.86
CA PRO A 101 6.22 -7.95 9.09
C PRO A 101 7.57 -7.96 8.34
N GLY A 102 8.02 -9.13 7.89
CA GLY A 102 9.25 -9.32 7.11
C GLY A 102 9.09 -9.02 5.61
N SER A 103 7.89 -8.67 5.14
CA SER A 103 7.66 -8.29 3.74
C SER A 103 8.59 -7.14 3.31
N LEU A 104 9.02 -7.16 2.05
CA LEU A 104 9.81 -6.07 1.46
C LEU A 104 9.09 -4.72 1.57
N THR A 105 7.75 -4.71 1.53
CA THR A 105 6.89 -3.52 1.74
C THR A 105 7.20 -2.81 3.06
N PHE A 106 7.47 -3.58 4.12
CA PHE A 106 7.58 -3.07 5.50
C PHE A 106 9.03 -3.00 5.98
N ARG A 107 9.99 -3.42 5.15
CA ARG A 107 11.41 -3.52 5.51
C ARG A 107 11.96 -2.22 6.10
N MET A 108 11.58 -1.07 5.52
CA MET A 108 12.04 0.24 5.97
C MET A 108 11.54 0.61 7.37
N TRP A 109 10.38 0.08 7.77
CA TRP A 109 9.81 0.32 9.09
C TRP A 109 10.54 -0.44 10.21
N HIS A 110 10.90 -1.72 9.98
CA HIS A 110 11.48 -2.57 11.05
C HIS A 110 12.99 -2.79 10.98
N GLN A 111 13.54 -3.10 9.80
CA GLN A 111 14.93 -3.58 9.68
C GLN A 111 15.92 -2.46 9.40
N LYS A 112 15.43 -1.27 9.10
CA LYS A 112 16.21 -0.17 8.51
C LYS A 112 15.77 1.20 8.98
N PHE A 113 15.06 1.34 10.09
CA PHE A 113 14.64 2.65 10.58
C PHE A 113 15.87 3.58 10.81
N THR A 114 17.00 3.02 11.26
CA THR A 114 18.30 3.71 11.32
C THR A 114 18.78 4.13 9.94
N ALA A 115 18.72 3.24 8.95
CA ALA A 115 19.14 3.56 7.58
C ALA A 115 18.27 4.67 6.99
N ALA A 116 16.94 4.63 7.20
CA ALA A 116 16.03 5.68 6.80
C ALA A 116 16.43 7.02 7.45
N SER A 117 16.70 7.03 8.76
CA SER A 117 17.13 8.25 9.47
C SER A 117 18.45 8.83 8.93
N LEU A 118 19.27 8.01 8.29
CA LEU A 118 20.56 8.36 7.69
C LEU A 118 20.47 8.68 6.18
N ASP A 119 19.30 8.56 5.56
CA ASP A 119 19.14 8.89 4.15
C ASP A 119 19.42 10.38 3.92
N PRO A 120 20.17 10.77 2.87
CA PRO A 120 20.54 12.16 2.63
C PRO A 120 19.38 13.19 2.65
N PRO A 121 18.18 12.88 2.12
CA PRO A 121 17.02 13.77 2.20
C PRO A 121 16.53 14.08 3.62
N ASN A 122 16.90 13.26 4.61
CA ASN A 122 16.56 13.50 6.02
C ASN A 122 17.56 14.42 6.72
N HIS A 123 18.55 14.95 5.99
CA HIS A 123 19.59 15.84 6.50
C HIS A 123 20.21 15.34 7.82
N PRO A 124 20.69 14.09 7.88
CA PRO A 124 21.18 13.51 9.13
C PRO A 124 22.32 14.33 9.73
N PRO A 125 22.24 14.68 11.02
CA PRO A 125 23.26 15.48 11.68
C PRO A 125 24.59 14.71 11.81
N PRO A 126 25.74 15.40 11.94
CA PRO A 126 27.04 14.77 12.04
C PRO A 126 27.15 13.74 13.17
N GLY A 127 26.52 14.01 14.33
CA GLY A 127 26.50 13.09 15.48
C GLY A 127 25.81 11.75 15.16
N LEU A 128 24.66 11.79 14.47
CA LEU A 128 23.96 10.59 14.04
C LEU A 128 24.79 9.80 13.00
N LYS A 129 25.45 10.50 12.07
CA LYS A 129 26.37 9.87 11.10
C LYS A 129 27.59 9.23 11.76
N ALA A 130 28.08 9.81 12.86
CA ALA A 130 29.18 9.23 13.63
C ALA A 130 28.74 7.95 14.34
N ALA A 131 27.58 7.96 15.00
CA ALA A 131 26.98 6.79 15.64
C ALA A 131 26.79 5.62 14.65
N ALA A 132 26.46 5.92 13.40
CA ALA A 132 26.31 4.92 12.33
C ALA A 132 27.60 4.16 11.95
N LYS A 133 28.77 4.61 12.44
CA LYS A 133 30.08 3.96 12.20
C LYS A 133 30.52 3.05 13.35
N GLU A 134 29.75 2.98 14.43
CA GLU A 134 30.05 2.09 15.55
C GLU A 134 29.80 0.62 15.20
N LEU A 135 30.41 -0.30 15.95
CA LEU A 135 30.28 -1.75 15.73
C LEU A 135 28.83 -2.22 15.80
N ASP A 136 28.05 -1.65 16.73
CA ASP A 136 26.60 -1.81 16.82
C ASP A 136 25.90 -0.50 16.42
N ALA A 137 25.96 -0.20 15.11
CA ALA A 137 25.42 1.02 14.53
C ALA A 137 23.91 1.20 14.80
N GLU A 138 23.13 0.12 14.91
CA GLU A 138 21.70 0.24 15.21
C GLU A 138 21.48 0.76 16.63
N THR A 139 22.10 0.12 17.63
CA THR A 139 22.01 0.55 19.03
C THR A 139 22.55 1.96 19.22
N ALA A 140 23.69 2.29 18.61
CA ALA A 140 24.31 3.60 18.69
C ALA A 140 23.42 4.72 18.14
N CYS A 141 22.84 4.52 16.94
CA CYS A 141 21.93 5.49 16.34
C CYS A 141 20.64 5.65 17.16
N ARG A 142 20.04 4.54 17.65
CA ARG A 142 18.85 4.60 18.53
C ARG A 142 19.13 5.42 19.77
N LYS A 143 20.29 5.20 20.40
CA LYS A 143 20.72 5.95 21.59
C LYS A 143 20.90 7.43 21.26
N TRP A 144 21.62 7.76 20.18
CA TRP A 144 21.82 9.14 19.76
C TRP A 144 20.49 9.88 19.53
N ILE A 145 19.55 9.23 18.82
CA ILE A 145 18.21 9.77 18.55
C ILE A 145 17.45 10.00 19.86
N ALA A 146 17.52 9.08 20.83
CA ALA A 146 16.87 9.24 22.12
C ALA A 146 17.47 10.38 22.98
N GLU A 147 18.78 10.60 22.87
CA GLU A 147 19.53 11.64 23.61
C GLU A 147 19.29 13.06 23.06
N HIS A 148 19.15 13.20 21.74
CA HIS A 148 19.12 14.50 21.08
C HIS A 148 17.74 14.88 20.57
N GLY A 149 16.86 13.89 20.39
CA GLY A 149 15.64 14.02 19.61
C GLY A 149 15.96 14.14 18.11
N PHE A 150 15.08 13.61 17.28
CA PHE A 150 15.24 13.70 15.84
C PHE A 150 13.89 13.53 15.14
N GLU A 151 13.69 14.27 14.06
CA GLU A 151 12.57 14.12 13.15
C GLU A 151 13.11 13.75 11.77
N TRP A 152 12.50 12.75 11.15
CA TRP A 152 12.87 12.32 9.81
C TRP A 152 11.68 11.73 9.07
N CYS A 153 11.80 11.69 7.76
CA CYS A 153 10.87 11.02 6.89
C CYS A 153 11.31 9.57 6.68
N ILE A 154 10.37 8.63 6.75
CA ILE A 154 10.53 7.28 6.24
C ILE A 154 9.92 7.28 4.83
N PRO A 155 10.76 7.43 3.78
CA PRO A 155 10.26 7.32 2.43
C PRO A 155 9.87 5.87 2.13
N GLY A 156 8.71 5.66 1.50
CA GLY A 156 8.44 4.42 0.77
C GLY A 156 8.22 3.19 1.62
N LEU A 157 7.16 3.17 2.43
CA LEU A 157 6.46 1.90 2.65
C LEU A 157 5.75 1.57 1.33
N THR A 158 6.50 0.95 0.43
CA THR A 158 6.14 0.73 -0.97
C THR A 158 5.43 -0.60 -1.13
N ASP A 159 4.22 -0.55 -1.66
CA ASP A 159 3.48 -1.76 -2.02
C ASP A 159 3.21 -1.84 -3.51
N LYS A 160 3.04 -3.08 -3.98
CA LYS A 160 2.80 -3.42 -5.39
C LYS A 160 1.66 -4.44 -5.52
N PRO A 161 0.43 -4.11 -5.09
CA PRO A 161 -0.71 -5.01 -5.24
C PRO A 161 -1.13 -5.07 -6.71
N GLY A 162 -1.34 -6.30 -7.20
CA GLY A 162 -1.83 -6.52 -8.56
C GLY A 162 -2.52 -7.86 -8.78
N MET A 163 -3.07 -8.01 -9.97
CA MET A 163 -3.89 -9.15 -10.38
C MET A 163 -3.38 -9.69 -11.72
N GLY A 164 -3.13 -11.01 -11.78
CA GLY A 164 -2.80 -11.68 -13.05
C GLY A 164 -3.97 -11.63 -14.03
N LEU A 165 -3.70 -11.66 -15.34
CA LEU A 165 -4.76 -11.64 -16.36
C LEU A 165 -5.21 -13.03 -16.80
N THR A 166 -4.33 -14.03 -16.80
CA THR A 166 -4.59 -15.34 -17.41
C THR A 166 -5.06 -16.43 -16.44
N CYS A 167 -4.58 -16.40 -15.19
CA CYS A 167 -5.07 -17.12 -14.01
C CYS A 167 -4.07 -16.92 -12.86
N GLY A 168 -4.48 -17.16 -11.62
CA GLY A 168 -3.63 -16.99 -10.43
C GLY A 168 -3.38 -15.52 -10.01
N SER A 169 -3.14 -15.32 -8.72
CA SER A 169 -2.55 -14.09 -8.17
C SER A 169 -1.57 -14.53 -7.08
N ARG A 170 -0.28 -14.20 -7.24
CA ARG A 170 0.71 -14.20 -6.16
C ARG A 170 1.17 -12.74 -6.01
N GLY A 171 0.53 -11.98 -5.12
CA GLY A 171 0.89 -10.58 -4.85
C GLY A 171 -0.19 -9.79 -4.07
N GLY A 172 0.16 -9.31 -2.86
CA GLY A 172 -0.76 -8.71 -1.88
C GLY A 172 -1.63 -9.78 -1.20
N GLY A 173 -2.06 -9.57 0.05
CA GLY A 173 -2.38 -10.68 0.97
C GLY A 173 -3.71 -11.44 0.78
N GLY A 174 -3.94 -11.97 -0.42
CA GLY A 174 -5.00 -12.93 -0.63
C GLY A 174 -4.84 -13.64 -1.96
N ASP A 175 -4.77 -14.97 -1.90
CA ASP A 175 -4.97 -15.83 -3.06
C ASP A 175 -6.26 -15.42 -3.79
N SER A 176 -6.24 -15.49 -5.12
CA SER A 176 -7.43 -15.19 -5.91
C SER A 176 -8.55 -16.16 -5.57
N LEU A 177 -9.70 -15.66 -5.11
CA LEU A 177 -10.90 -16.48 -4.92
C LEU A 177 -11.57 -16.88 -6.24
N VAL A 178 -11.11 -16.31 -7.36
CA VAL A 178 -11.67 -16.52 -8.70
C VAL A 178 -10.60 -17.07 -9.63
N ILE A 179 -10.85 -18.23 -10.23
CA ILE A 179 -9.90 -18.90 -11.13
C ILE A 179 -10.02 -18.35 -12.57
N SER A 180 -11.20 -17.89 -12.97
CA SER A 180 -11.47 -17.40 -14.32
C SER A 180 -10.62 -16.17 -14.69
N ASN A 181 -10.43 -15.97 -16.00
CA ASN A 181 -9.78 -14.77 -16.57
C ASN A 181 -10.75 -13.58 -16.75
N THR A 182 -12.01 -13.75 -16.32
CA THR A 182 -13.06 -12.73 -16.31
C THR A 182 -13.43 -12.45 -14.86
N ARG A 183 -12.72 -11.52 -14.24
CA ARG A 183 -12.78 -11.29 -12.79
C ARG A 183 -12.53 -9.83 -12.45
N ARG A 184 -13.06 -9.41 -11.30
CA ARG A 184 -12.82 -8.09 -10.72
C ARG A 184 -12.29 -8.25 -9.30
N ARG A 185 -11.22 -7.52 -9.00
CA ARG A 185 -10.63 -7.40 -7.67
C ARG A 185 -10.78 -5.95 -7.21
N VAL A 186 -11.32 -5.76 -6.00
CA VAL A 186 -11.33 -4.46 -5.33
C VAL A 186 -10.56 -4.57 -4.03
N VAL A 187 -9.54 -3.74 -3.86
CA VAL A 187 -8.75 -3.67 -2.62
C VAL A 187 -9.05 -2.35 -1.93
N TYR A 188 -9.54 -2.43 -0.70
CA TYR A 188 -9.70 -1.29 0.20
C TYR A 188 -8.52 -1.30 1.17
N PHE A 189 -7.75 -0.22 1.17
CA PHE A 189 -6.63 -0.03 2.08
C PHE A 189 -7.06 0.86 3.24
N ASP A 190 -6.66 0.46 4.44
CA ASP A 190 -6.76 1.22 5.66
C ASP A 190 -5.39 1.26 6.34
N LEU A 191 -4.62 2.30 6.02
CA LEU A 191 -3.20 2.43 6.34
C LEU A 191 -3.02 3.41 7.51
N GLY A 192 -2.31 2.99 8.55
CA GLY A 192 -2.04 3.87 9.68
C GLY A 192 -1.16 3.23 10.74
N PHE A 193 -1.18 3.80 11.93
CA PHE A 193 -0.36 3.36 13.06
C PHE A 193 -1.21 3.27 14.33
N SER A 194 -0.87 2.33 15.21
CA SER A 194 -1.51 2.21 16.53
C SER A 194 -1.35 3.51 17.32
N GLY A 195 -2.43 4.04 17.88
CA GLY A 195 -2.40 5.24 18.71
C GLY A 195 -2.26 6.56 17.93
N PHE A 196 -2.21 6.52 16.60
CA PHE A 196 -2.30 7.71 15.75
C PHE A 196 -3.69 7.77 15.10
N PRO A 197 -4.45 8.86 15.29
CA PRO A 197 -5.86 8.92 14.87
C PRO A 197 -6.04 9.02 13.36
N THR A 198 -5.08 9.65 12.66
CA THR A 198 -5.16 9.82 11.21
C THR A 198 -4.81 8.52 10.50
N ARG A 199 -5.63 8.16 9.50
CA ARG A 199 -5.45 6.98 8.66
C ARG A 199 -5.62 7.37 7.20
N ILE A 200 -4.88 6.72 6.31
CA ILE A 200 -5.05 6.86 4.86
C ILE A 200 -5.97 5.75 4.37
N HIS A 201 -7.01 6.16 3.66
CA HIS A 201 -7.91 5.26 2.98
C HIS A 201 -7.77 5.42 1.48
N CYS A 202 -7.60 4.31 0.77
CA CYS A 202 -7.57 4.30 -0.69
C CYS A 202 -8.16 3.00 -1.24
N VAL A 203 -8.49 3.00 -2.53
CA VAL A 203 -9.12 1.87 -3.22
C VAL A 203 -8.43 1.57 -4.53
N GLN A 204 -8.08 0.30 -4.76
CA GLN A 204 -7.63 -0.20 -6.06
C GLN A 204 -8.73 -1.08 -6.68
N ILE A 205 -9.04 -0.83 -7.95
CA ILE A 205 -10.03 -1.58 -8.72
C ILE A 205 -9.33 -2.12 -9.97
N LEU A 206 -9.28 -3.44 -10.08
CA LEU A 206 -8.72 -4.17 -11.22
C LEU A 206 -9.79 -5.08 -11.80
N GLU A 207 -10.00 -5.02 -13.11
CA GLU A 207 -10.97 -5.87 -13.82
C GLU A 207 -10.31 -6.45 -15.06
N SER A 208 -10.55 -7.74 -15.30
CA SER A 208 -10.21 -8.39 -16.55
C SER A 208 -11.44 -9.05 -17.16
N VAL A 209 -11.52 -9.04 -18.49
CA VAL A 209 -12.56 -9.72 -19.27
C VAL A 209 -11.86 -10.54 -20.35
N ALA A 210 -12.13 -11.85 -20.36
CA ALA A 210 -11.49 -12.80 -21.25
C ALA A 210 -9.94 -12.67 -21.29
N GLY A 211 -9.32 -12.39 -20.12
CA GLY A 211 -7.88 -12.26 -19.99
C GLY A 211 -7.29 -10.94 -20.46
N ARG A 212 -8.11 -9.91 -20.72
CA ARG A 212 -7.67 -8.56 -21.03
C ARG A 212 -8.10 -7.58 -19.95
N ALA A 213 -7.23 -6.65 -19.59
CA ALA A 213 -7.59 -5.63 -18.60
C ALA A 213 -8.73 -4.75 -19.14
N SER A 214 -9.78 -4.57 -18.33
CA SER A 214 -10.92 -3.69 -18.62
C SER A 214 -11.09 -2.58 -17.59
N ILE A 215 -10.58 -2.72 -16.37
CA ILE A 215 -10.44 -1.63 -15.40
C ILE A 215 -9.06 -1.74 -14.76
N HIS A 216 -8.37 -0.60 -14.68
CA HIS A 216 -7.06 -0.49 -14.05
C HIS A 216 -6.99 0.84 -13.30
N LYS A 217 -7.56 0.90 -12.09
CA LYS A 217 -7.74 2.14 -11.33
C LYS A 217 -7.23 2.09 -9.90
N PHE A 218 -6.70 3.21 -9.46
CA PHE A 218 -6.34 3.48 -8.07
C PHE A 218 -6.89 4.84 -7.68
N ILE A 219 -7.57 4.91 -6.55
CA ILE A 219 -8.23 6.10 -6.03
C ILE A 219 -7.64 6.35 -4.64
N ALA A 220 -6.89 7.44 -4.49
CA ALA A 220 -6.26 7.84 -3.24
C ALA A 220 -7.25 8.52 -2.27
N ALA A 221 -8.41 7.89 -2.07
CA ALA A 221 -9.46 8.34 -1.17
C ALA A 221 -10.32 7.16 -0.70
N ALA A 222 -11.05 7.35 0.40
CA ALA A 222 -12.11 6.45 0.79
C ALA A 222 -13.22 6.50 -0.27
N VAL A 223 -13.57 5.36 -0.85
CA VAL A 223 -14.68 5.23 -1.81
C VAL A 223 -15.73 4.32 -1.21
N PRO A 224 -16.99 4.78 -1.05
CA PRO A 224 -18.07 3.92 -0.59
C PRO A 224 -18.32 2.77 -1.55
N LYS A 225 -18.68 1.60 -1.01
CA LYS A 225 -19.00 0.41 -1.80
C LYS A 225 -20.09 0.67 -2.84
N SER A 226 -21.08 1.50 -2.52
CA SER A 226 -22.14 1.91 -3.44
C SER A 226 -21.62 2.59 -4.70
N ILE A 227 -20.48 3.29 -4.64
CA ILE A 227 -19.84 3.93 -5.80
C ILE A 227 -18.99 2.90 -6.56
N VAL A 228 -18.25 2.04 -5.85
CA VAL A 228 -17.43 0.98 -6.45
C VAL A 228 -18.28 -0.01 -7.27
N ASP A 229 -19.47 -0.35 -6.78
CA ASP A 229 -20.35 -1.31 -7.42
C ASP A 229 -21.32 -0.66 -8.44
N ASN A 230 -21.33 0.67 -8.55
CA ASN A 230 -22.24 1.38 -9.45
C ASN A 230 -21.78 1.27 -10.90
N GLU A 231 -22.69 0.81 -11.77
CA GLU A 231 -22.39 0.54 -13.18
C GLU A 231 -21.97 1.80 -13.95
N THR A 232 -22.50 2.98 -13.63
CA THR A 232 -22.10 4.25 -14.27
C THR A 232 -20.63 4.56 -14.00
N TYR A 233 -20.15 4.39 -12.76
CA TYR A 233 -18.74 4.60 -12.42
C TYR A 233 -17.84 3.52 -13.02
N LEU A 234 -18.29 2.26 -13.02
CA LEU A 234 -17.57 1.16 -13.66
C LEU A 234 -17.38 1.42 -15.17
N GLN A 235 -18.42 1.87 -15.88
CA GLN A 235 -18.31 2.27 -17.29
C GLN A 235 -17.33 3.44 -17.48
N LYS A 236 -17.41 4.47 -16.63
CA LYS A 236 -16.46 5.60 -16.66
C LYS A 236 -15.02 5.12 -16.51
N TRP A 237 -14.75 4.21 -15.58
CA TRP A 237 -13.41 3.68 -15.35
C TRP A 237 -12.93 2.76 -16.49
N ARG A 238 -13.82 1.97 -17.09
CA ARG A 238 -13.52 1.17 -18.29
C ARG A 238 -13.10 2.03 -19.48
N ASN A 239 -13.68 3.23 -19.61
CA ASN A 239 -13.33 4.18 -20.67
C ASN A 239 -12.04 4.97 -20.39
N GLN A 240 -11.43 4.79 -19.21
CA GLN A 240 -10.28 5.57 -18.75
C GLN A 240 -9.12 4.64 -18.32
N LEU A 241 -8.73 3.69 -19.17
CA LEU A 241 -7.73 2.67 -18.83
C LEU A 241 -6.34 3.25 -18.47
N THR A 242 -6.01 4.47 -18.87
CA THR A 242 -4.71 5.10 -18.61
C THR A 242 -4.88 6.48 -17.95
N GLY A 243 -4.33 6.64 -16.75
CA GLY A 243 -4.16 7.92 -16.06
C GLY A 243 -4.52 7.90 -14.56
N PRO A 244 -3.65 8.41 -13.68
CA PRO A 244 -4.02 8.69 -12.29
C PRO A 244 -5.09 9.79 -12.27
N GLN A 245 -6.17 9.58 -11.53
CA GLN A 245 -7.22 10.59 -11.36
C GLN A 245 -7.37 10.92 -9.87
N THR A 246 -7.35 12.21 -9.58
CA THR A 246 -7.99 12.75 -8.38
C THR A 246 -9.49 12.50 -8.49
N PHE A 247 -10.09 11.92 -7.45
CA PHE A 247 -11.54 11.84 -7.37
C PHE A 247 -12.08 13.24 -7.11
N THR A 248 -12.83 13.78 -8.07
CA THR A 248 -13.75 14.90 -7.81
C THR A 248 -15.15 14.29 -7.75
N PRO A 249 -15.92 14.48 -6.65
CA PRO A 249 -17.28 13.97 -6.51
C PRO A 249 -18.17 14.31 -7.71
#